data_AF-G2GAA7-F1
#
_entry.id   AF-G2GAA7-F1
#
_cell.length_a   1.000
_cell.length_b   1.000
_cell.length_c   1.000
_cell.angle_alpha   90.00
_cell.angle_beta   90.00
_cell.angle_gamma   90.00
#
_symmetry.space_group_name_H-M   'P 1'
#
loop_
_entity.id
_entity.type
_entity.pdbx_description
1 polymer ?
#
loop_
_entity_poly.entity_id
_entity_poly.type
_entity_poly.pdbx_seq_one_letter_code
_entity_poly.pdbx_strand_id
1 'polypeptide(L)'
;MGVVSLSNGEFRLPVDVRLIWGKLGDGCRPHPLICHALDTAEVAYQLFDLCLGPYLRNRLEAALEPLGDAREWAARLAGLHDLGKCSPTFQGLRADVAKTLLPESDHAAIDRLREGPRSSGARTDVAHGLISALYVRKLLVKWGASAETAEAIGAALGAHHGYVPGPADLRQVSYKRGAIGGETWATRVEALADELCRLRRTPEGEPSAADWARVMMDGPAELALAALTSVSDWVASDRKEVAHAGAGVDLTAYAAGVAATEQPKVKSLGWEACTVPEDTSFGSLFPQSSERRDLQTRLEQLVASLHDPVGGLRAGRHHLDDQEHVLGAGGREVDGLRPTDDDVRTAVAHRSLGREGVDRHVMAHEGNPAG
;
A
#
# COMPACT_ATOMS: atom_id res chain seq x y z
N MET A 1 -4.55 -21.52 31.87
CA MET A 1 -3.60 -22.61 31.57
C MET A 1 -4.28 -23.57 30.61
N GLY A 2 -4.09 -23.38 29.31
CA GLY A 2 -4.53 -24.32 28.28
C GLY A 2 -3.29 -24.83 27.56
N VAL A 3 -2.98 -26.11 27.75
CA VAL A 3 -1.85 -26.76 27.09
C VAL A 3 -2.39 -27.41 25.82
N VAL A 4 -1.95 -26.94 24.66
CA VAL A 4 -2.13 -27.64 23.39
C VAL A 4 -0.85 -28.44 23.14
N SER A 5 -0.97 -29.76 23.13
CA SER A 5 0.13 -30.68 22.88
C SER A 5 0.25 -30.91 21.38
N LEU A 6 1.40 -30.55 20.81
CA LEU A 6 1.83 -31.02 19.49
C LEU A 6 3.15 -31.78 19.64
N SER A 7 3.16 -33.00 19.11
CA SER A 7 4.28 -33.92 19.08
C SER A 7 5.48 -33.31 18.34
N ASN A 8 6.64 -33.32 19.00
CA ASN A 8 7.96 -32.93 18.50
C ASN A 8 8.06 -31.51 17.93
N GLY A 9 8.09 -30.50 18.80
CA GLY A 9 8.41 -29.13 18.39
C GLY A 9 9.00 -28.35 19.54
N GLU A 10 10.13 -27.68 19.30
CA GLU A 10 10.69 -26.68 20.22
C GLU A 10 9.58 -25.74 20.70
N PHE A 11 9.45 -25.59 22.01
CA PHE A 11 8.48 -24.68 22.62
C PHE A 11 8.91 -23.24 22.34
N ARG A 12 8.54 -22.70 21.16
CA ARG A 12 8.76 -21.29 20.84
C ARG A 12 7.73 -20.47 21.61
N LEU A 13 8.21 -19.60 22.49
CA LEU A 13 7.36 -18.59 23.12
C LEU A 13 6.67 -17.76 22.01
N PRO A 14 5.39 -17.41 22.16
CA PRO A 14 4.68 -16.62 21.16
C PRO A 14 5.42 -15.29 20.93
N VAL A 15 5.63 -14.96 19.66
CA VAL A 15 6.25 -13.69 19.26
C VAL A 15 5.31 -12.55 19.65
N ASP A 16 5.79 -11.62 20.49
CA ASP A 16 5.06 -10.39 20.77
C ASP A 16 5.25 -9.37 19.64
N VAL A 17 4.30 -9.33 18.72
CA VAL A 17 4.32 -8.44 17.55
C VAL A 17 4.20 -6.96 17.91
N ARG A 18 3.82 -6.61 19.15
CA ARG A 18 3.66 -5.21 19.59
C ARG A 18 5.00 -4.51 19.81
N LEU A 19 6.08 -5.27 19.95
CA LEU A 19 7.43 -4.76 20.21
C LEU A 19 8.09 -4.19 18.94
N ILE A 20 7.62 -4.63 17.75
CA ILE A 20 8.12 -4.14 16.47
C ILE A 20 7.39 -2.83 16.16
N TRP A 21 8.14 -1.73 16.02
CA TRP A 21 7.55 -0.44 15.70
C TRP A 21 7.43 -0.22 14.19
N GLY A 22 6.32 0.35 13.76
CA GLY A 22 6.12 0.82 12.38
C GLY A 22 6.35 2.33 12.24
N LYS A 23 6.09 3.08 13.32
CA LYS A 23 6.39 4.50 13.45
C LYS A 23 6.97 4.84 14.81
N LEU A 24 7.92 5.76 14.80
CA LEU A 24 8.47 6.41 15.99
C LEU A 24 8.42 7.91 15.79
N GLY A 25 8.02 8.58 16.86
CA GLY A 25 8.08 10.03 16.94
C GLY A 25 9.42 10.53 17.49
N ASP A 26 9.47 11.83 17.77
CA ASP A 26 10.55 12.43 18.56
C ASP A 26 10.57 11.89 20.00
N GLY A 27 9.40 11.46 20.52
CA GLY A 27 9.27 10.77 21.80
C GLY A 27 9.55 9.26 21.76
N CYS A 28 9.43 8.60 22.93
CA CYS A 28 9.65 7.16 23.06
C CYS A 28 8.39 6.30 22.89
N ARG A 29 7.23 6.87 22.55
CA ARG A 29 5.98 6.10 22.39
C ARG A 29 5.90 5.54 20.96
N PRO A 30 6.08 4.22 20.76
CA PRO A 30 5.99 3.64 19.43
C PRO A 30 4.55 3.55 18.97
N HIS A 31 4.35 3.61 17.67
CA HIS A 31 3.18 3.00 17.05
C HIS A 31 3.61 1.62 16.53
N PRO A 32 3.11 0.52 17.14
CA PRO A 32 3.48 -0.83 16.72
C PRO A 32 3.17 -1.07 15.24
N LEU A 33 4.01 -1.85 14.58
CA LEU A 33 3.88 -2.19 13.17
C LEU A 33 2.55 -2.89 12.88
N ILE A 34 2.11 -3.77 13.78
CA ILE A 34 0.79 -4.42 13.67
C ILE A 34 -0.37 -3.42 13.73
N CYS A 35 -0.26 -2.34 14.52
CA CYS A 35 -1.29 -1.30 14.56
C CYS A 35 -1.33 -0.52 13.24
N HIS A 36 -0.17 -0.20 12.67
CA HIS A 36 -0.11 0.47 11.37
C HIS A 36 -0.65 -0.44 10.25
N ALA A 37 -0.33 -1.74 10.28
CA ALA A 37 -0.88 -2.72 9.35
C ALA A 37 -2.41 -2.78 9.42
N LEU A 38 -2.98 -2.76 10.64
CA LEU A 38 -4.44 -2.69 10.85
C LEU A 38 -5.04 -1.37 10.35
N ASP A 39 -4.38 -0.24 10.59
CA ASP A 39 -4.79 1.07 10.10
C ASP A 39 -4.84 1.08 8.57
N THR A 40 -3.75 0.65 7.91
CA THR A 40 -3.64 0.62 6.45
C THR A 40 -4.64 -0.36 5.84
N ALA A 41 -4.81 -1.55 6.42
CA ALA A 41 -5.83 -2.50 5.96
C ALA A 41 -7.26 -1.92 6.12
N GLU A 42 -7.53 -1.21 7.21
CA GLU A 42 -8.81 -0.57 7.43
C GLU A 42 -9.10 0.55 6.43
N VAL A 43 -8.12 1.41 6.19
CA VAL A 43 -8.21 2.45 5.18
C VAL A 43 -8.41 1.85 3.79
N ALA A 44 -7.64 0.81 3.42
CA ALA A 44 -7.77 0.11 2.15
C ALA A 44 -9.16 -0.49 1.97
N TYR A 45 -9.72 -1.08 3.02
CA TYR A 45 -11.09 -1.56 3.00
C TYR A 45 -12.07 -0.43 2.66
N GLN A 46 -11.97 0.73 3.31
CA GLN A 46 -12.87 1.86 3.06
C GLN A 46 -12.65 2.51 1.69
N LEU A 47 -11.40 2.58 1.23
CA LEU A 47 -11.02 3.18 -0.05
C LEU A 47 -11.26 2.29 -1.26
N PHE A 48 -11.53 1.00 -1.09
CA PHE A 48 -11.69 0.05 -2.20
C PHE A 48 -12.65 0.55 -3.30
N ASP A 49 -13.80 1.11 -2.90
CA ASP A 49 -14.81 1.64 -3.84
C ASP A 49 -14.60 3.12 -4.22
N LEU A 50 -13.74 3.83 -3.49
CA LEU A 50 -13.52 5.27 -3.64
C LEU A 50 -12.28 5.59 -4.49
N CYS A 51 -11.23 4.78 -4.34
CA CYS A 51 -9.95 4.97 -4.99
C CYS A 51 -9.86 4.26 -6.35
N LEU A 52 -10.57 3.14 -6.52
CA LEU A 52 -10.49 2.32 -7.72
C LEU A 52 -11.66 2.61 -8.66
N GLY A 53 -11.35 2.99 -9.90
CA GLY A 53 -12.37 3.05 -10.96
C GLY A 53 -12.93 1.66 -11.27
N PRO A 54 -14.15 1.56 -11.86
CA PRO A 54 -14.85 0.29 -12.03
C PRO A 54 -14.02 -0.79 -12.73
N TYR A 55 -13.24 -0.42 -13.75
CA TYR A 55 -12.37 -1.36 -14.46
C TYR A 55 -11.31 -2.00 -13.55
N LEU A 56 -10.49 -1.18 -12.86
CA LEU A 56 -9.42 -1.68 -11.99
C LEU A 56 -9.98 -2.45 -10.80
N ARG A 57 -11.08 -1.97 -10.21
CA ARG A 57 -11.77 -2.68 -9.14
C ARG A 57 -12.22 -4.07 -9.60
N ASN A 58 -12.91 -4.18 -10.73
CA ASN A 58 -13.40 -5.46 -11.24
C ASN A 58 -12.24 -6.44 -11.54
N ARG A 59 -11.09 -5.93 -12.02
CA ARG A 59 -9.90 -6.77 -12.26
C ARG A 59 -9.31 -7.30 -10.96
N LEU A 60 -9.20 -6.46 -9.94
CA LEU A 60 -8.74 -6.87 -8.62
C LEU A 60 -9.72 -7.83 -7.93
N GLU A 61 -11.03 -7.58 -8.03
CA GLU A 61 -12.07 -8.47 -7.52
C GLU A 61 -12.01 -9.84 -8.17
N ALA A 62 -11.90 -9.90 -9.51
CA ALA A 62 -11.79 -11.17 -10.24
C ALA A 62 -10.52 -11.94 -9.88
N ALA A 63 -9.40 -11.24 -9.67
CA ALA A 63 -8.14 -11.87 -9.29
C ALA A 63 -8.22 -12.52 -7.89
N LEU A 64 -8.89 -11.86 -6.94
CA LEU A 64 -8.96 -12.28 -5.53
C LEU A 64 -10.21 -13.09 -5.18
N GLU A 65 -11.17 -13.26 -6.09
CA GLU A 65 -12.40 -14.06 -5.90
C GLU A 65 -12.15 -15.47 -5.34
N PRO A 66 -11.10 -16.21 -5.75
CA PRO A 66 -10.84 -17.54 -5.20
C PRO A 66 -10.57 -17.55 -3.69
N LEU A 67 -10.21 -16.39 -3.12
CA LEU A 67 -9.95 -16.25 -1.70
C LEU A 67 -11.21 -15.91 -0.89
N GLY A 68 -12.34 -15.62 -1.53
CA GLY A 68 -13.60 -15.24 -0.88
C GLY A 68 -13.88 -13.74 -1.00
N ASP A 69 -13.90 -13.01 0.11
CA ASP A 69 -14.16 -11.56 0.10
C ASP A 69 -12.94 -10.82 -0.46
N ALA A 70 -12.97 -10.53 -1.77
CA ALA A 70 -11.88 -9.86 -2.47
C ALA A 70 -11.51 -8.49 -1.88
N ARG A 71 -12.50 -7.74 -1.35
CA ARG A 71 -12.26 -6.44 -0.73
C ARG A 71 -11.49 -6.61 0.58
N GLU A 72 -11.90 -7.57 1.40
CA GLU A 72 -11.23 -7.85 2.66
C GLU A 72 -9.83 -8.46 2.46
N TRP A 73 -9.62 -9.26 1.41
CA TRP A 73 -8.29 -9.72 1.02
C TRP A 73 -7.40 -8.61 0.46
N ALA A 74 -7.92 -7.71 -0.37
CA ALA A 74 -7.18 -6.54 -0.83
C ALA A 74 -6.74 -5.66 0.36
N ALA A 75 -7.62 -5.52 1.36
CA ALA A 75 -7.30 -4.83 2.61
C ALA A 75 -6.20 -5.55 3.41
N ARG A 76 -6.29 -6.88 3.60
CA ARG A 76 -5.24 -7.67 4.25
C ARG A 76 -3.90 -7.49 3.55
N LEU A 77 -3.87 -7.64 2.22
CA LEU A 77 -2.66 -7.47 1.42
C LEU A 77 -2.06 -6.06 1.58
N ALA A 78 -2.88 -5.01 1.52
CA ALA A 78 -2.42 -3.64 1.76
C ALA A 78 -1.78 -3.47 3.17
N GLY A 79 -2.33 -4.15 4.19
CA GLY A 79 -1.74 -4.17 5.53
C GLY A 79 -0.36 -4.83 5.62
N LEU A 80 0.01 -5.69 4.65
CA LEU A 80 1.32 -6.36 4.59
C LEU A 80 2.41 -5.53 3.89
N HIS A 81 2.09 -4.35 3.35
CA HIS A 81 3.03 -3.52 2.58
C HIS A 81 4.33 -3.20 3.32
N ASP A 82 4.25 -3.14 4.64
CA ASP A 82 5.30 -2.63 5.52
C ASP A 82 6.03 -3.72 6.33
N LEU A 83 5.82 -5.00 5.99
CA LEU A 83 6.46 -6.13 6.69
C LEU A 83 8.00 -6.00 6.73
N GLY A 84 8.62 -5.35 5.76
CA GLY A 84 10.05 -5.07 5.73
C GLY A 84 10.56 -4.17 6.87
N LYS A 85 9.66 -3.45 7.56
CA LYS A 85 9.98 -2.74 8.80
C LYS A 85 10.28 -3.68 9.96
N CYS A 86 9.81 -4.93 9.90
CA CYS A 86 10.23 -6.01 10.80
C CYS A 86 11.59 -6.58 10.35
N SER A 87 12.61 -5.73 10.36
CA SER A 87 13.99 -6.10 10.06
C SER A 87 14.97 -5.36 10.97
N PRO A 88 16.17 -5.92 11.23
CA PRO A 88 17.21 -5.19 11.96
C PRO A 88 17.54 -3.84 11.34
N THR A 89 17.54 -3.75 10.00
CA THR A 89 17.87 -2.51 9.28
C THR A 89 16.92 -1.38 9.62
N PHE A 90 15.63 -1.67 9.69
CA PHE A 90 14.63 -0.66 10.00
C PHE A 90 14.53 -0.40 11.50
N GLN A 91 14.44 -1.46 12.32
CA GLN A 91 14.34 -1.29 13.78
C GLN A 91 15.59 -0.60 14.36
N GLY A 92 16.77 -0.83 13.78
CA GLY A 92 18.04 -0.22 14.19
C GLY A 92 18.18 1.26 13.85
N LEU A 93 17.22 1.89 13.17
CA LEU A 93 17.18 3.34 12.95
C LEU A 93 17.11 4.10 14.29
N ARG A 94 16.46 3.51 15.29
CA ARG A 94 16.40 4.01 16.68
C ARG A 94 16.86 2.91 17.63
N ALA A 95 18.18 2.70 17.68
CA ALA A 95 18.79 1.65 18.48
C ALA A 95 18.49 1.79 19.99
N ASP A 96 18.32 3.01 20.48
CA ASP A 96 17.88 3.32 21.85
C ASP A 96 16.50 2.72 22.15
N VAL A 97 15.55 2.91 21.23
CA VAL A 97 14.19 2.37 21.36
C VAL A 97 14.18 0.86 21.11
N ALA A 98 14.88 0.40 20.07
CA ALA A 98 14.97 -1.02 19.73
C ALA A 98 15.52 -1.86 20.90
N LYS A 99 16.58 -1.38 21.58
CA LYS A 99 17.15 -2.07 22.76
C LYS A 99 16.27 -2.00 24.01
N THR A 100 15.29 -1.10 24.03
CA THR A 100 14.32 -1.00 25.12
C THR A 100 13.14 -1.94 24.89
N LEU A 101 12.69 -2.08 23.63
CA LEU A 101 11.50 -2.86 23.28
C LEU A 101 11.80 -4.31 22.92
N LEU A 102 12.91 -4.58 22.25
CA LEU A 102 13.23 -5.91 21.72
C LEU A 102 14.05 -6.73 22.72
N PRO A 103 13.97 -8.08 22.65
CA PRO A 103 14.80 -8.96 23.46
C PRO A 103 16.31 -8.70 23.26
N GLU A 104 17.10 -8.91 24.32
CA GLU A 104 18.56 -8.74 24.29
C GLU A 104 19.24 -9.57 23.19
N SER A 105 18.66 -10.71 22.81
CA SER A 105 19.14 -11.55 21.70
C SER A 105 19.22 -10.81 20.36
N ASP A 106 18.46 -9.73 20.18
CA ASP A 106 18.45 -8.94 18.95
C ASP A 106 19.47 -7.81 18.95
N HIS A 107 20.01 -7.43 20.11
CA HIS A 107 20.88 -6.26 20.25
C HIS A 107 22.12 -6.38 19.35
N ALA A 108 22.68 -7.58 19.23
CA ALA A 108 23.82 -7.84 18.36
C ALA A 108 23.50 -7.66 16.86
N ALA A 109 22.25 -7.89 16.43
CA ALA A 109 21.83 -7.62 15.06
C ALA A 109 21.64 -6.12 14.81
N ILE A 110 21.10 -5.40 15.81
CA ILE A 110 20.93 -3.95 15.78
C ILE A 110 22.28 -3.22 15.78
N ASP A 111 23.24 -3.64 16.60
CA ASP A 111 24.54 -2.98 16.72
C ASP A 111 25.42 -3.17 15.48
N ARG A 112 25.40 -4.35 14.85
CA ARG A 112 26.14 -4.64 13.61
C ARG A 112 25.85 -3.66 12.46
N LEU A 113 24.66 -3.06 12.43
CA LEU A 113 24.25 -2.10 11.41
C LEU A 113 24.77 -0.68 11.68
N ARG A 114 25.25 -0.39 12.89
CA ARG A 114 25.87 0.89 13.27
C ARG A 114 27.35 0.94 12.90
N GLU A 115 28.00 -0.22 12.79
CA GLU A 115 29.44 -0.37 12.59
C GLU A 115 29.84 -0.42 11.10
N GLY A 116 28.88 -0.51 10.18
CA GLY A 116 29.14 -0.50 8.73
C GLY A 116 29.13 0.92 8.12
N PRO A 117 29.80 1.15 6.98
CA PRO A 117 29.74 2.42 6.27
C PRO A 117 28.28 2.71 5.88
N ARG A 118 27.67 3.71 6.52
CA ARG A 118 26.40 4.27 6.07
C ARG A 118 26.67 5.00 4.76
N SER A 119 26.20 4.47 3.64
CA SER A 119 26.05 5.27 2.44
C SER A 119 25.05 6.38 2.75
N SER A 120 25.55 7.59 2.94
CA SER A 120 24.73 8.80 3.01
C SER A 120 23.95 8.90 1.69
N GLY A 121 22.68 8.44 1.70
CA GLY A 121 21.83 8.44 0.50
C GLY A 121 21.04 7.15 0.24
N ALA A 122 21.30 6.04 0.94
CA ALA A 122 20.42 4.87 0.84
C ALA A 122 19.08 5.19 1.54
N ARG A 123 18.04 5.51 0.76
CA ARG A 123 16.69 5.74 1.28
C ARG A 123 16.21 4.49 2.02
N THR A 124 16.07 4.61 3.34
CA THR A 124 15.50 3.59 4.23
C THR A 124 14.11 3.14 3.78
N ASP A 125 13.41 4.03 3.06
CA ASP A 125 12.09 3.79 2.50
C ASP A 125 12.13 2.75 1.37
N VAL A 126 13.09 2.91 0.46
CA VAL A 126 13.33 1.95 -0.64
C VAL A 126 13.82 0.61 -0.08
N ALA A 127 14.57 0.62 1.02
CA ALA A 127 15.08 -0.59 1.63
C ALA A 127 13.98 -1.48 2.23
N HIS A 128 13.00 -0.91 2.95
CA HIS A 128 11.95 -1.74 3.54
C HIS A 128 10.92 -2.20 2.52
N GLY A 129 10.57 -1.40 1.50
CA GLY A 129 9.70 -1.86 0.40
C GLY A 129 10.24 -3.12 -0.30
N LEU A 130 11.56 -3.17 -0.55
CA LEU A 130 12.24 -4.36 -1.10
C LEU A 130 12.17 -5.57 -0.16
N ILE A 131 12.37 -5.35 1.14
CA ILE A 131 12.31 -6.43 2.14
C ILE A 131 10.86 -6.92 2.31
N SER A 132 9.87 -6.01 2.28
CA SER A 132 8.44 -6.36 2.27
C SER A 132 8.11 -7.24 1.08
N ALA A 133 8.50 -6.85 -0.13
CA ALA A 133 8.27 -7.65 -1.34
C ALA A 133 8.89 -9.05 -1.24
N LEU A 134 10.11 -9.17 -0.69
CA LEU A 134 10.75 -10.46 -0.45
C LEU A 134 9.95 -11.33 0.52
N TYR A 135 9.49 -10.79 1.65
CA TYR A 135 8.77 -11.55 2.66
C TYR A 135 7.35 -11.90 2.22
N VAL A 136 6.62 -10.95 1.62
CA VAL A 136 5.29 -11.18 1.05
C VAL A 136 5.35 -12.31 0.04
N ARG A 137 6.30 -12.30 -0.89
CA ARG A 137 6.48 -13.39 -1.85
C ARG A 137 6.64 -14.75 -1.15
N LYS A 138 7.47 -14.82 -0.10
CA LYS A 138 7.67 -16.06 0.66
C LYS A 138 6.41 -16.52 1.39
N LEU A 139 5.68 -15.59 2.00
CA LEU A 139 4.41 -15.84 2.69
C LEU A 139 3.37 -16.39 1.72
N LEU A 140 3.19 -15.75 0.57
CA LEU A 140 2.19 -16.15 -0.42
C LEU A 140 2.49 -17.53 -1.01
N VAL A 141 3.75 -17.84 -1.31
CA VAL A 141 4.16 -19.20 -1.72
C VAL A 141 3.86 -20.21 -0.61
N LYS A 142 4.12 -19.88 0.65
CA LYS A 142 3.78 -20.74 1.81
C LYS A 142 2.26 -20.93 1.96
N TRP A 143 1.47 -19.92 1.60
CA TRP A 143 0.01 -20.00 1.58
C TRP A 143 -0.56 -20.70 0.33
N GLY A 144 0.27 -21.11 -0.62
CA GLY A 144 -0.13 -21.90 -1.79
C GLY A 144 -0.28 -21.12 -3.09
N ALA A 145 0.14 -19.86 -3.14
CA ALA A 145 0.13 -19.07 -4.37
C ALA A 145 1.20 -19.57 -5.35
N SER A 146 0.96 -19.36 -6.65
CA SER A 146 1.99 -19.51 -7.67
C SER A 146 3.15 -18.52 -7.43
N ALA A 147 4.33 -18.83 -7.96
CA ALA A 147 5.48 -17.95 -7.83
C ALA A 147 5.22 -16.60 -8.54
N GLU A 148 4.52 -16.64 -9.66
CA GLU A 148 4.13 -15.50 -10.47
C GLU A 148 3.17 -14.57 -9.71
N THR A 149 2.12 -15.13 -9.10
CA THR A 149 1.17 -14.37 -8.29
C THR A 149 1.85 -13.79 -7.05
N ALA A 150 2.70 -14.57 -6.39
CA ALA A 150 3.47 -14.11 -5.24
C ALA A 150 4.45 -12.98 -5.60
N GLU A 151 5.05 -13.01 -6.79
CA GLU A 151 5.92 -11.95 -7.32
C GLU A 151 5.13 -10.69 -7.67
N ALA A 152 3.99 -10.81 -8.36
CA ALA A 152 3.14 -9.68 -8.71
C ALA A 152 2.59 -8.96 -7.46
N ILE A 153 2.05 -9.70 -6.48
CA ILE A 153 1.58 -9.10 -5.23
C ILE A 153 2.75 -8.51 -4.44
N GLY A 154 3.88 -9.22 -4.36
CA GLY A 154 5.08 -8.71 -3.70
C GLY A 154 5.57 -7.39 -4.30
N ALA A 155 5.58 -7.28 -5.64
CA ALA A 155 5.96 -6.06 -6.36
C ALA A 155 4.96 -4.92 -6.12
N ALA A 156 3.66 -5.18 -6.24
CA ALA A 156 2.59 -4.21 -5.98
C ALA A 156 2.69 -3.60 -4.58
N LEU A 157 2.88 -4.45 -3.57
CA LEU A 157 3.01 -4.02 -2.19
C LEU A 157 4.36 -3.35 -1.91
N GLY A 158 5.46 -3.83 -2.50
CA GLY A 158 6.78 -3.22 -2.32
C GLY A 158 6.96 -1.88 -3.03
N ALA A 159 6.10 -1.57 -4.00
CA ALA A 159 6.13 -0.35 -4.80
C ALA A 159 5.59 0.91 -4.09
N HIS A 160 5.11 0.80 -2.85
CA HIS A 160 4.37 1.88 -2.16
C HIS A 160 5.17 3.18 -1.92
N HIS A 161 6.51 3.16 -2.09
CA HIS A 161 7.37 4.35 -2.08
C HIS A 161 7.79 4.87 -3.47
N GLY A 162 7.11 4.42 -4.53
CA GLY A 162 7.32 4.86 -5.91
C GLY A 162 8.43 4.11 -6.67
N TYR A 163 8.95 3.01 -6.13
CA TYR A 163 9.94 2.16 -6.79
C TYR A 163 9.44 0.71 -6.84
N VAL A 164 9.19 0.20 -8.04
CA VAL A 164 8.69 -1.17 -8.24
C VAL A 164 9.85 -2.17 -8.14
N PRO A 165 9.84 -3.11 -7.17
CA PRO A 165 10.86 -4.13 -7.03
C PRO A 165 10.92 -5.08 -8.23
N GLY A 166 12.11 -5.25 -8.82
CA GLY A 166 12.34 -6.27 -9.85
C GLY A 166 12.94 -7.57 -9.29
N PRO A 167 12.95 -8.66 -10.09
CA PRO A 167 13.56 -9.93 -9.67
C PRO A 167 15.04 -9.81 -9.28
N ALA A 168 15.79 -8.90 -9.90
CA ALA A 168 17.19 -8.66 -9.57
C ALA A 168 17.35 -8.03 -8.17
N ASP A 169 16.47 -7.10 -7.81
CA ASP A 169 16.48 -6.43 -6.51
C ASP A 169 16.13 -7.42 -5.40
N LEU A 170 15.11 -8.26 -5.62
CA LEU A 170 14.73 -9.33 -4.69
C LEU A 170 15.86 -10.32 -4.46
N ARG A 171 16.58 -10.71 -5.53
CA ARG A 171 17.79 -11.54 -5.38
C ARG A 171 18.86 -10.80 -4.58
N GLN A 172 19.16 -9.55 -4.90
CA GLN A 172 20.21 -8.79 -4.22
C GLN A 172 19.92 -8.61 -2.72
N VAL A 173 18.69 -8.25 -2.35
CA VAL A 173 18.30 -8.07 -0.94
C VAL A 173 18.28 -9.40 -0.19
N SER A 174 17.95 -10.52 -0.86
CA SER A 174 17.97 -11.86 -0.24
C SER A 174 19.34 -12.28 0.28
N TYR A 175 20.43 -11.79 -0.34
CA TYR A 175 21.81 -12.07 0.10
C TYR A 175 22.23 -11.23 1.31
N LYS A 176 21.51 -10.16 1.64
CA LYS A 176 21.79 -9.28 2.78
C LYS A 176 21.22 -9.84 4.08
N ARG A 177 21.61 -11.06 4.46
CA ARG A 177 21.09 -11.77 5.65
C ARG A 177 21.13 -10.95 6.94
N GLY A 178 22.20 -10.17 7.16
CA GLY A 178 22.31 -9.29 8.33
C GLY A 178 21.30 -8.13 8.32
N ALA A 179 20.96 -7.62 7.13
CA ALA A 179 20.01 -6.53 6.97
C ALA A 179 18.56 -6.98 7.20
N ILE A 180 18.22 -8.19 6.76
CA ILE A 180 16.87 -8.78 6.90
C ILE A 180 16.67 -9.49 8.25
N GLY A 181 17.74 -9.94 8.92
CA GLY A 181 17.69 -10.56 10.24
C GLY A 181 17.57 -12.08 10.29
N GLY A 182 17.52 -12.75 9.15
CA GLY A 182 17.50 -14.22 9.07
C GLY A 182 16.23 -14.84 9.67
N GLU A 183 16.36 -16.06 10.19
CA GLU A 183 15.21 -16.92 10.58
C GLU A 183 14.42 -16.35 11.76
N THR A 184 15.10 -15.79 12.77
CA THR A 184 14.46 -15.18 13.94
C THR A 184 13.51 -14.06 13.53
N TRP A 185 13.93 -13.20 12.60
CA TRP A 185 13.12 -12.08 12.12
C TRP A 185 12.06 -12.54 11.12
N ALA A 186 12.35 -13.56 10.29
CA ALA A 186 11.37 -14.19 9.43
C ALA A 186 10.17 -14.74 10.23
N THR A 187 10.42 -15.43 11.35
CA THR A 187 9.35 -15.92 12.24
C THR A 187 8.47 -14.79 12.77
N ARG A 188 9.03 -13.60 13.01
CA ARG A 188 8.25 -12.43 13.45
C ARG A 188 7.42 -11.81 12.34
N VAL A 189 7.96 -11.79 11.12
CA VAL A 189 7.22 -11.36 9.93
C VAL A 189 6.02 -12.27 9.69
N GLU A 190 6.19 -13.59 9.84
CA GLU A 190 5.09 -14.56 9.78
C GLU A 190 4.06 -14.29 10.89
N ALA A 191 4.51 -14.14 12.14
CA ALA A 191 3.60 -13.84 13.26
C ALA A 191 2.83 -12.51 13.07
N LEU A 192 3.45 -11.48 12.47
CA LEU A 192 2.80 -10.23 12.11
C LEU A 192 1.71 -10.42 11.05
N ALA A 193 2.00 -11.20 10.00
CA ALA A 193 1.05 -11.47 8.93
C ALA A 193 -0.14 -12.31 9.43
N ASP A 194 0.13 -13.35 10.23
CA ASP A 194 -0.90 -14.21 10.82
C ASP A 194 -1.78 -13.41 11.79
N GLU A 195 -1.17 -12.60 12.66
CA GLU A 195 -1.91 -11.76 13.61
C GLU A 195 -2.74 -10.67 12.92
N LEU A 196 -2.23 -10.07 11.83
CA LEU A 196 -3.03 -9.17 11.00
C LEU A 196 -4.27 -9.90 10.48
N CYS A 197 -4.09 -11.06 9.84
CA CYS A 197 -5.21 -11.83 9.26
C CYS A 197 -6.24 -12.23 10.32
N ARG A 198 -5.77 -12.65 11.51
CA ARG A 198 -6.62 -13.04 12.64
C ARG A 198 -7.43 -11.88 13.23
N LEU A 199 -6.88 -10.67 13.25
CA LEU A 199 -7.51 -9.48 13.83
C LEU A 199 -8.45 -8.74 12.87
N ARG A 200 -8.51 -9.15 11.60
CA ARG A 200 -9.36 -8.51 10.59
C ARG A 200 -10.86 -8.79 10.78
N ARG A 201 -11.67 -7.97 10.09
CA ARG A 201 -13.13 -7.82 10.28
C ARG A 201 -13.90 -9.12 10.12
N THR A 202 -13.57 -9.87 9.08
CA THR A 202 -14.19 -11.15 8.78
C THR A 202 -13.20 -12.23 9.17
N PRO A 203 -13.52 -13.12 10.12
CA PRO A 203 -12.72 -14.31 10.35
C PRO A 203 -12.86 -15.19 9.12
N GLU A 204 -11.89 -15.08 8.23
CA GLU A 204 -11.64 -16.11 7.25
C GLU A 204 -10.78 -17.18 7.93
N GLY A 205 -10.81 -18.40 7.40
CA GLY A 205 -9.94 -19.46 7.92
C GLY A 205 -8.46 -19.04 7.89
N GLU A 206 -7.59 -19.92 8.34
CA GLU A 206 -6.14 -19.72 8.19
C GLU A 206 -5.80 -19.26 6.76
N PRO A 207 -4.97 -18.24 6.55
CA PRO A 207 -4.66 -17.71 5.22
C PRO A 207 -4.22 -18.78 4.21
N SER A 208 -3.54 -19.83 4.68
CA SER A 208 -3.11 -20.98 3.88
C SER A 208 -4.23 -21.95 3.50
N ALA A 209 -5.44 -21.81 4.03
CA ALA A 209 -6.60 -22.60 3.68
C ALA A 209 -7.39 -22.00 2.49
N ALA A 210 -7.10 -20.76 2.10
CA ALA A 210 -7.68 -20.12 0.94
C ALA A 210 -7.09 -20.68 -0.37
N ASP A 211 -7.85 -20.58 -1.48
CA ASP A 211 -7.50 -21.18 -2.78
C ASP A 211 -6.50 -20.31 -3.57
N TRP A 212 -5.33 -20.04 -2.97
CA TRP A 212 -4.28 -19.22 -3.55
C TRP A 212 -3.75 -19.74 -4.89
N ALA A 213 -3.87 -21.05 -5.14
CA ALA A 213 -3.46 -21.68 -6.38
C ALA A 213 -4.27 -21.18 -7.60
N ARG A 214 -5.47 -20.63 -7.37
CA ARG A 214 -6.35 -20.09 -8.42
C ARG A 214 -6.28 -18.56 -8.56
N VAL A 215 -5.57 -17.87 -7.67
CA VAL A 215 -5.39 -16.42 -7.76
C VAL A 215 -4.48 -16.09 -8.93
N MET A 216 -4.99 -15.26 -9.84
CA MET A 216 -4.29 -14.84 -11.05
C MET A 216 -4.20 -13.32 -11.10
N MET A 217 -3.00 -12.79 -10.88
CA MET A 217 -2.75 -11.35 -10.94
C MET A 217 -2.30 -10.94 -12.33
N ASP A 218 -3.13 -10.16 -13.02
CA ASP A 218 -2.75 -9.44 -14.24
C ASP A 218 -2.24 -8.03 -13.93
N GLY A 219 -1.66 -7.36 -14.93
CA GLY A 219 -1.11 -6.01 -14.77
C GLY A 219 -2.11 -4.98 -14.21
N PRO A 220 -3.36 -4.92 -14.72
CA PRO A 220 -4.40 -4.07 -14.11
C PRO A 220 -4.72 -4.37 -12.64
N ALA A 221 -4.83 -5.64 -12.25
CA ALA A 221 -5.05 -6.03 -10.85
C ALA A 221 -3.85 -5.69 -9.97
N GLU A 222 -2.63 -5.89 -10.47
CA GLU A 222 -1.39 -5.50 -9.79
C GLU A 222 -1.34 -3.98 -9.55
N LEU A 223 -1.63 -3.19 -10.60
CA LEU A 223 -1.72 -1.74 -10.52
C LEU A 223 -2.79 -1.28 -9.54
N ALA A 224 -3.97 -1.91 -9.55
CA ALA A 224 -5.05 -1.62 -8.62
C ALA A 224 -4.62 -1.84 -7.17
N LEU A 225 -3.96 -2.97 -6.89
CA LEU A 225 -3.45 -3.29 -5.55
C LEU A 225 -2.35 -2.31 -5.12
N ALA A 226 -1.42 -1.97 -6.00
CA ALA A 226 -0.35 -1.02 -5.73
C ALA A 226 -0.90 0.39 -5.41
N ALA A 227 -1.86 0.86 -6.21
CA ALA A 227 -2.52 2.15 -6.01
C ALA A 227 -3.29 2.18 -4.69
N LEU A 228 -4.12 1.16 -4.43
CA LEU A 228 -4.89 1.05 -3.19
C LEU A 228 -3.95 1.03 -1.97
N THR A 229 -2.87 0.25 -2.03
CA THR A 229 -1.89 0.13 -0.95
C THR A 229 -1.22 1.46 -0.66
N SER A 230 -0.73 2.14 -1.70
CA SER A 230 0.02 3.40 -1.55
C SER A 230 -0.85 4.50 -0.95
N VAL A 231 -2.06 4.70 -1.49
CA VAL A 231 -2.98 5.73 -0.99
C VAL A 231 -3.44 5.40 0.43
N SER A 232 -3.65 4.12 0.73
CA SER A 232 -4.08 3.69 2.06
C SER A 232 -2.99 3.89 3.11
N ASP A 233 -1.72 3.62 2.77
CA ASP A 233 -0.60 3.96 3.63
C ASP A 233 -0.56 5.45 3.90
N TRP A 234 -0.65 6.31 2.87
CA TRP A 234 -0.60 7.78 3.07
C TRP A 234 -1.66 8.28 4.06
N VAL A 235 -2.89 7.80 3.93
CA VAL A 235 -4.01 8.18 4.80
C VAL A 235 -3.85 7.60 6.21
N ALA A 236 -3.49 6.32 6.34
CA ALA A 236 -3.19 5.71 7.64
C ALA A 236 -2.00 6.42 8.32
N SER A 237 -1.08 6.92 7.50
CA SER A 237 0.15 7.55 7.92
C SER A 237 -0.02 8.95 8.49
N ASP A 238 -1.12 9.65 8.19
CA ASP A 238 -1.51 10.91 8.82
C ASP A 238 -2.02 10.68 10.25
N ARG A 239 -1.07 10.34 11.14
CA ARG A 239 -1.29 10.09 12.57
C ARG A 239 -0.28 10.90 13.37
N LYS A 240 -0.78 11.72 14.29
CA LYS A 240 0.06 12.46 15.24
C LYS A 240 0.66 11.53 16.29
N GLU A 241 1.87 11.84 16.76
CA GLU A 241 2.58 11.03 17.76
C GLU A 241 1.80 10.79 19.05
N VAL A 242 1.02 11.79 19.50
CA VAL A 242 0.16 11.68 20.69
C VAL A 242 -0.87 10.55 20.58
N ALA A 243 -1.23 10.16 19.36
CA ALA A 243 -2.16 9.08 19.04
C ALA A 243 -1.46 7.74 18.72
N HIS A 244 -0.14 7.63 18.88
CA HIS A 244 0.55 6.35 18.80
C HIS A 244 0.02 5.37 19.85
N ALA A 245 -0.15 4.09 19.52
CA ALA A 245 -0.79 3.15 20.42
C ALA A 245 0.07 2.82 21.65
N GLY A 246 1.40 2.76 21.47
CA GLY A 246 2.35 2.24 22.46
C GLY A 246 2.46 0.72 22.39
N ALA A 247 3.58 0.18 22.91
CA ALA A 247 3.84 -1.27 22.88
C ALA A 247 2.92 -2.08 23.81
N GLY A 248 2.27 -1.44 24.78
CA GLY A 248 1.31 -2.08 25.70
C GLY A 248 -0.14 -2.13 25.19
N VAL A 249 -0.37 -1.86 23.91
CA VAL A 249 -1.72 -1.84 23.31
C VAL A 249 -2.43 -3.19 23.45
N ASP A 250 -3.73 -3.15 23.73
CA ASP A 250 -4.63 -4.28 23.56
C ASP A 250 -5.01 -4.37 22.08
N LEU A 251 -4.46 -5.36 21.37
CA LEU A 251 -4.66 -5.51 19.94
C LEU A 251 -6.10 -5.88 19.56
N THR A 252 -6.81 -6.61 20.42
CA THR A 252 -8.21 -6.97 20.14
C THR A 252 -9.10 -5.74 20.27
N ALA A 253 -8.91 -4.94 21.32
CA ALA A 253 -9.61 -3.66 21.46
C ALA A 253 -9.24 -2.68 20.33
N TYR A 254 -7.96 -2.64 19.94
CA TYR A 254 -7.48 -1.80 18.85
C TYR A 254 -8.14 -2.17 17.52
N ALA A 255 -8.12 -3.45 17.15
CA ALA A 255 -8.73 -3.96 15.93
C ALA A 255 -10.25 -3.72 15.89
N ALA A 256 -10.95 -3.83 17.03
CA ALA A 256 -12.38 -3.51 17.12
C ALA A 256 -12.66 -2.00 16.91
N GLY A 257 -11.73 -1.12 17.28
CA GLY A 257 -11.87 0.34 17.20
C GLY A 257 -11.27 1.01 15.96
N VAL A 258 -10.44 0.31 15.18
CA VAL A 258 -9.69 0.91 14.05
C VAL A 258 -10.63 1.51 13.00
N ALA A 259 -11.75 0.84 12.74
CA ALA A 259 -12.82 1.31 11.85
C ALA A 259 -13.27 2.75 12.16
N ALA A 260 -13.62 2.99 13.43
CA ALA A 260 -14.11 4.26 13.90
C ALA A 260 -13.01 5.33 13.93
N THR A 261 -11.76 4.91 14.11
CA THR A 261 -10.60 5.81 14.18
C THR A 261 -10.18 6.30 12.79
N GLU A 262 -10.22 5.43 11.78
CA GLU A 262 -9.76 5.77 10.42
C GLU A 262 -10.87 6.36 9.54
N GLN A 263 -12.14 6.06 9.81
CA GLN A 263 -13.26 6.57 9.01
C GLN A 263 -13.28 8.11 8.87
N PRO A 264 -13.03 8.93 9.91
CA PRO A 264 -12.98 10.37 9.77
C PRO A 264 -11.90 10.85 8.78
N LYS A 265 -10.74 10.16 8.71
CA LYS A 265 -9.67 10.51 7.77
C LYS A 265 -10.11 10.24 6.33
N VAL A 266 -10.67 9.05 6.08
CA VAL A 266 -11.20 8.70 4.75
C VAL A 266 -12.30 9.67 4.32
N LYS A 267 -13.25 9.99 5.21
CA LYS A 267 -14.31 10.97 4.94
C LYS A 267 -13.76 12.37 4.62
N SER A 268 -12.68 12.78 5.28
CA SER A 268 -12.07 14.10 5.06
C SER A 268 -11.46 14.30 3.68
N LEU A 269 -11.21 13.21 2.94
CA LEU A 269 -10.75 13.28 1.54
C LEU A 269 -11.81 13.86 0.60
N GLY A 270 -13.09 13.76 0.97
CA GLY A 270 -14.20 14.19 0.12
C GLY A 270 -14.34 13.37 -1.17
N TRP A 271 -13.85 12.14 -1.18
CA TRP A 271 -13.93 11.25 -2.33
C TRP A 271 -15.26 10.54 -2.39
N GLU A 272 -15.78 10.41 -3.60
CA GLU A 272 -17.00 9.67 -3.90
C GLU A 272 -16.67 8.55 -4.88
N ALA A 273 -17.44 7.46 -4.81
CA ALA A 273 -17.27 6.36 -5.75
C ALA A 273 -17.47 6.86 -7.18
N CYS A 274 -16.56 6.49 -8.08
CA CYS A 274 -16.65 6.88 -9.48
C CYS A 274 -17.86 6.18 -10.14
N THR A 275 -18.91 6.96 -10.41
CA THR A 275 -20.08 6.52 -11.17
C THR A 275 -20.03 7.07 -12.58
N VAL A 276 -19.96 6.18 -13.57
CA VAL A 276 -20.09 6.56 -14.98
C VAL A 276 -21.58 6.53 -15.35
N PRO A 277 -22.16 7.60 -15.92
CA PRO A 277 -23.55 7.60 -16.38
C PRO A 277 -23.83 6.49 -17.40
N GLU A 278 -25.06 5.96 -17.42
CA GLU A 278 -25.45 4.97 -18.43
C GLU A 278 -25.46 5.54 -19.85
N ASP A 279 -25.90 6.80 -20.00
CA ASP A 279 -25.85 7.52 -21.26
C ASP A 279 -24.66 8.50 -21.25
N THR A 280 -23.56 8.06 -21.87
CA THR A 280 -22.35 8.86 -22.10
C THR A 280 -22.35 9.56 -23.47
N SER A 281 -23.50 9.69 -24.14
CA SER A 281 -23.58 10.46 -25.39
C SER A 281 -23.26 11.94 -25.13
N PHE A 282 -22.74 12.63 -26.14
CA PHE A 282 -22.38 14.03 -26.07
C PHE A 282 -23.59 14.89 -25.65
N GLY A 283 -24.78 14.58 -26.16
CA GLY A 283 -26.01 15.30 -25.80
C GLY A 283 -26.39 15.13 -24.32
N SER A 284 -26.18 13.94 -23.76
CA SER A 284 -26.43 13.66 -22.35
C SER A 284 -25.40 14.34 -21.44
N LEU A 285 -24.12 14.26 -21.80
CA LEU A 285 -23.02 14.84 -21.01
C LEU A 285 -22.94 16.37 -21.10
N PHE A 286 -23.38 16.96 -22.22
CA PHE A 286 -23.31 18.40 -22.47
C PHE A 286 -24.67 18.98 -22.90
N PRO A 287 -25.70 18.93 -22.03
CA PRO A 287 -27.07 19.30 -22.39
C PRO A 287 -27.22 20.79 -22.74
N GLN A 288 -26.27 21.65 -22.34
CA GLN A 288 -26.29 23.08 -22.67
C GLN A 288 -25.78 23.37 -24.09
N SER A 289 -25.17 22.39 -24.78
CA SER A 289 -24.71 22.55 -26.16
C SER A 289 -25.86 22.32 -27.13
N SER A 290 -26.48 23.40 -27.61
CA SER A 290 -27.65 23.35 -28.50
C SER A 290 -27.34 22.80 -29.90
N GLU A 291 -26.09 22.88 -30.36
CA GLU A 291 -25.66 22.34 -31.65
C GLU A 291 -24.46 21.40 -31.48
N ARG A 292 -24.56 20.19 -32.05
CA ARG A 292 -23.43 19.26 -32.15
C ARG A 292 -22.56 19.67 -33.34
N ARG A 293 -21.27 19.86 -33.10
CA ARG A 293 -20.29 20.11 -34.17
C ARG A 293 -20.03 18.82 -34.93
N ASP A 294 -19.74 18.92 -36.23
CA ASP A 294 -19.44 17.76 -37.08
C ASP A 294 -18.37 16.83 -36.51
N LEU A 295 -17.33 17.40 -35.87
CA LEU A 295 -16.29 16.60 -35.20
C LEU A 295 -16.85 15.78 -34.03
N GLN A 296 -17.75 16.34 -33.23
CA GLN A 296 -18.37 15.65 -32.09
C GLN A 296 -19.24 14.49 -32.58
N THR A 297 -20.04 14.71 -33.62
CA THR A 297 -20.86 13.67 -34.25
C THR A 297 -20.00 12.54 -34.81
N ARG A 298 -18.90 12.87 -35.51
CA ARG A 298 -17.97 11.87 -36.05
C ARG A 298 -17.26 11.08 -34.95
N LEU A 299 -16.87 11.75 -33.86
CA LEU A 299 -16.25 11.08 -32.70
C LEU A 299 -17.23 10.13 -32.01
N GLU A 300 -18.49 10.53 -31.80
CA GLU A 300 -19.51 9.63 -31.23
C GLU A 300 -19.72 8.38 -32.08
N GLN A 301 -19.81 8.53 -33.40
CA GLN A 301 -19.94 7.40 -34.33
C GLN A 301 -18.73 6.48 -34.27
N LEU A 302 -17.52 7.05 -34.21
CA LEU A 302 -16.29 6.29 -34.10
C LEU A 302 -16.23 5.54 -32.76
N VAL A 303 -16.53 6.20 -31.64
CA VAL A 303 -16.52 5.58 -30.31
C VAL A 303 -17.55 4.45 -30.21
N ALA A 304 -18.75 4.63 -30.78
CA ALA A 304 -19.76 3.56 -30.83
C ALA A 304 -19.31 2.33 -31.65
N SER A 305 -18.40 2.53 -32.61
CA SER A 305 -17.82 1.44 -33.41
C SER A 305 -16.57 0.80 -32.79
N LEU A 306 -15.94 1.46 -31.81
CA LEU A 306 -14.85 0.85 -31.05
C LEU A 306 -15.49 -0.22 -30.17
N HIS A 307 -15.13 -1.49 -30.40
CA HIS A 307 -15.49 -2.54 -29.46
C HIS A 307 -15.01 -2.14 -28.09
N ASP A 308 -15.99 -1.96 -27.20
CA ASP A 308 -15.78 -1.55 -25.83
C ASP A 308 -14.98 -2.64 -25.10
N PRO A 309 -13.69 -2.42 -24.77
CA PRO A 309 -12.96 -3.38 -23.95
C PRO A 309 -13.48 -3.39 -22.51
N VAL A 310 -14.37 -2.46 -22.13
CA VAL A 310 -15.02 -2.36 -20.81
C VAL A 310 -16.41 -3.00 -20.81
N GLY A 311 -17.11 -3.04 -21.95
CA GLY A 311 -18.49 -3.51 -22.10
C GLY A 311 -18.62 -5.02 -22.32
N GLY A 312 -17.57 -5.68 -22.81
CA GLY A 312 -17.54 -7.14 -23.00
C GLY A 312 -17.67 -7.96 -21.71
N LEU A 313 -17.47 -7.34 -20.53
CA LEU A 313 -17.58 -8.03 -19.23
C LEU A 313 -19.01 -8.11 -18.68
N ARG A 314 -19.99 -7.42 -19.28
CA ARG A 314 -21.42 -7.57 -18.91
C ARG A 314 -22.11 -8.73 -19.62
N ALA A 315 -21.52 -9.29 -20.68
CA ALA A 315 -22.14 -10.36 -21.47
C ALA A 315 -21.08 -11.29 -22.05
N GLY A 316 -20.67 -12.33 -21.30
CA GLY A 316 -19.75 -13.32 -21.86
C GLY A 316 -19.10 -14.26 -20.86
N ARG A 317 -19.90 -15.10 -20.16
CA ARG A 317 -19.43 -16.46 -19.90
C ARG A 317 -19.55 -17.20 -21.22
N HIS A 318 -18.50 -17.95 -21.56
CA HIS A 318 -18.30 -18.78 -22.75
C HIS A 318 -17.42 -18.15 -23.84
N HIS A 319 -16.32 -18.86 -24.11
CA HIS A 319 -15.34 -18.74 -25.20
C HIS A 319 -14.13 -17.83 -24.92
N LEU A 320 -13.18 -18.41 -24.17
CA LEU A 320 -11.76 -18.13 -24.32
C LEU A 320 -11.13 -19.34 -25.00
N ASP A 321 -11.11 -19.32 -26.33
CA ASP A 321 -10.15 -20.02 -27.17
C ASP A 321 -10.03 -19.17 -28.44
N ASP A 322 -8.81 -19.05 -28.95
CA ASP A 322 -8.40 -18.31 -30.15
C ASP A 322 -8.18 -16.80 -30.01
N GLN A 323 -7.02 -16.39 -29.46
CA GLN A 323 -6.19 -15.29 -30.01
C GLN A 323 -4.71 -15.48 -29.64
N GLU A 324 -4.10 -16.60 -30.05
CA GLU A 324 -2.67 -16.61 -30.34
C GLU A 324 -2.49 -16.30 -31.83
N HIS A 325 -2.14 -15.06 -32.14
CA HIS A 325 -1.29 -14.63 -33.26
C HIS A 325 -1.53 -13.15 -33.50
N VAL A 326 -0.48 -12.35 -33.29
CA VAL A 326 -0.13 -11.08 -33.95
C VAL A 326 0.62 -10.24 -32.92
N LEU A 327 1.90 -10.54 -32.71
CA LEU A 327 2.92 -9.54 -32.41
C LEU A 327 4.23 -10.00 -33.05
N GLY A 328 4.43 -9.55 -34.28
CA GLY A 328 5.68 -9.67 -35.01
C GLY A 328 6.75 -8.72 -34.47
N ALA A 329 7.99 -9.19 -34.55
CA ALA A 329 9.20 -8.50 -34.12
C ALA A 329 9.35 -7.08 -34.72
N GLY A 330 9.74 -6.13 -33.88
CA GLY A 330 10.10 -4.78 -34.30
C GLY A 330 10.71 -4.00 -33.14
N GLY A 331 12.02 -4.13 -32.94
CA GLY A 331 12.76 -3.34 -31.97
C GLY A 331 12.80 -1.85 -32.35
N ARG A 332 12.58 -0.98 -31.37
CA ARG A 332 13.15 0.37 -31.34
C ARG A 332 13.61 0.67 -29.92
N GLU A 333 14.91 0.80 -29.80
CA GLU A 333 15.63 1.42 -28.70
C GLU A 333 15.15 2.88 -28.59
N VAL A 334 14.63 3.27 -27.42
CA VAL A 334 14.33 4.68 -27.11
C VAL A 334 15.25 5.06 -25.97
N ASP A 335 16.35 5.69 -26.35
CA ASP A 335 17.33 6.26 -25.45
C ASP A 335 16.84 7.64 -24.96
N GLY A 336 17.05 7.92 -23.68
CA GLY A 336 16.97 9.28 -23.12
C GLY A 336 15.60 9.75 -22.59
N LEU A 337 15.35 9.48 -21.31
CA LEU A 337 14.67 10.40 -20.36
C LEU A 337 14.93 9.87 -18.93
N ARG A 338 16.06 10.29 -18.35
CA ARG A 338 16.30 10.15 -16.90
C ARG A 338 15.68 11.38 -16.23
N PRO A 339 14.75 11.23 -15.28
CA PRO A 339 14.34 12.35 -14.44
C PRO A 339 15.54 12.79 -13.60
N THR A 340 15.91 14.07 -13.69
CA THR A 340 16.91 14.70 -12.83
C THR A 340 16.30 15.06 -11.48
N ASP A 341 17.10 14.96 -10.43
CA ASP A 341 16.79 14.96 -8.98
C ASP A 341 16.05 16.18 -8.37
N ASP A 342 15.50 17.12 -9.15
CA ASP A 342 14.95 18.39 -8.61
C ASP A 342 13.42 18.54 -8.63
N ASP A 343 12.67 17.66 -9.31
CA ASP A 343 11.22 17.88 -9.53
C ASP A 343 10.28 17.48 -8.37
N VAL A 344 10.80 16.92 -7.27
CA VAL A 344 9.98 16.49 -6.12
C VAL A 344 9.95 17.53 -4.98
N ARG A 345 10.78 18.58 -5.03
CA ARG A 345 10.90 19.55 -3.92
C ARG A 345 9.86 20.66 -3.88
N THR A 346 9.07 20.89 -4.92
CA THR A 346 8.26 22.12 -5.03
C THR A 346 6.80 21.95 -4.57
N ALA A 347 6.32 20.73 -4.30
CA ALA A 347 4.89 20.52 -3.99
C ALA A 347 4.50 20.63 -2.50
N VAL A 348 5.46 20.76 -1.56
CA VAL A 348 5.16 20.70 -0.11
C VAL A 348 5.45 22.01 0.64
N ALA A 349 6.04 23.03 0.01
CA ALA A 349 6.48 24.25 0.72
C ALA A 349 5.47 25.42 0.75
N HIS A 350 4.35 25.39 0.02
CA HIS A 350 3.46 26.56 -0.12
C HIS A 350 2.09 26.44 0.59
N ARG A 351 2.01 25.75 1.74
CA ARG A 351 0.80 25.75 2.58
C ARG A 351 1.00 26.09 4.07
N SER A 352 2.10 26.78 4.40
CA SER A 352 2.33 27.29 5.77
C SER A 352 2.72 28.76 5.79
N LEU A 353 1.86 29.64 5.27
CA LEU A 353 1.75 31.03 5.72
C LEU A 353 0.26 31.46 5.64
N GLY A 354 -0.46 31.32 6.75
CA GLY A 354 -1.77 31.96 6.97
C GLY A 354 -1.62 33.48 6.91
N ARG A 355 -2.54 34.22 6.31
CA ARG A 355 -3.81 34.66 6.92
C ARG A 355 -3.62 35.18 8.36
N GLU A 356 -3.09 36.39 8.46
CA GLU A 356 -3.54 37.37 9.46
C GLU A 356 -4.14 38.56 8.70
N GLY A 357 -5.36 38.94 9.09
CA GLY A 357 -6.15 39.98 8.43
C GLY A 357 -5.73 41.39 8.81
N VAL A 358 -6.23 42.37 8.07
CA VAL A 358 -7.07 43.48 8.56
C VAL A 358 -7.49 44.30 7.34
N ASP A 359 -8.79 44.28 7.03
CA ASP A 359 -9.46 45.34 6.27
C ASP A 359 -9.40 46.66 7.06
N ARG A 360 -8.94 47.75 6.43
CA ARG A 360 -9.57 49.08 6.48
C ARG A 360 -8.82 50.14 5.63
N HIS A 361 -9.60 50.78 4.76
CA HIS A 361 -9.52 52.20 4.32
C HIS A 361 -8.50 52.64 3.26
N VAL A 362 -8.97 52.60 2.00
CA VAL A 362 -9.13 53.73 1.06
C VAL A 362 -8.37 55.03 1.35
N MET A 363 -7.39 55.30 0.47
CA MET A 363 -7.06 56.55 -0.23
C MET A 363 -7.33 57.90 0.46
N ALA A 364 -6.25 58.59 0.84
CA ALA A 364 -6.17 60.04 0.74
C ALA A 364 -4.75 60.45 0.32
N HIS A 365 -4.71 61.20 -0.77
CA HIS A 365 -3.55 61.87 -1.35
C HIS A 365 -3.24 63.18 -0.57
N GLU A 366 -1.99 63.65 -0.72
CA GLU A 366 -1.49 65.02 -0.51
C GLU A 366 -0.99 65.46 0.89
N GLY A 367 0.24 66.01 0.89
CA GLY A 367 0.63 67.10 1.80
C GLY A 367 1.83 66.87 2.73
N ASN A 368 3.06 67.03 2.22
CA ASN A 368 4.17 67.65 2.99
C ASN A 368 3.80 69.15 3.21
N PRO A 369 4.17 69.88 4.30
CA PRO A 369 5.56 70.01 4.76
C PRO A 369 5.85 70.25 6.26
N ALA A 370 7.15 70.13 6.56
CA ALA A 370 7.95 70.90 7.54
C ALA A 370 7.92 70.50 9.03
N GLY A 371 9.13 70.35 9.57
CA GLY A 371 9.46 70.11 10.98
C GLY A 371 10.85 69.52 11.11
#